data_AF-A0A1Q7YTU1-F1
#
_entry.id   AF-A0A1Q7YTU1-F1
#
_cell.length_a   1.000
_cell.length_b   1.000
_cell.length_c   1.000
_cell.angle_alpha   90.00
_cell.angle_beta   90.00
_cell.angle_gamma   90.00
#
_symmetry.space_group_name_H-M   'P 1'
#
loop_
_entity.id
_entity.type
_entity.pdbx_description
1 polymer ?
#
loop_
_entity_poly.entity_id
_entity_poly.type
_entity_poly.pdbx_seq_one_letter_code
_entity_poly.pdbx_strand_id
1 'polypeptide(L)'
;MEGRADSGIEIRRILLLTRLQKTPKGLTMNQLVRDCSRVDGWNILGTGLWEGVRIVLQSLINDGLVAVKTKFLITMKGRDYLADPLKWRLNVETTQEVERKLFWNSIYEIFDKALTRLRARSQPSSRKE
;
A
#
# COMPACT_ATOMS: atom_id res chain seq x y z
N MET A 1 4.63 -12.99 -16.45
CA MET A 1 3.73 -11.86 -16.74
C MET A 1 3.78 -10.93 -15.56
N GLU A 2 4.55 -9.85 -15.67
CA GLU A 2 4.64 -8.83 -14.63
C GLU A 2 3.26 -8.22 -14.43
N GLY A 3 2.71 -8.39 -13.23
CA GLY A 3 1.44 -7.80 -12.84
C GLY A 3 1.59 -6.29 -12.88
N ARG A 4 1.13 -5.65 -13.97
CA ARG A 4 0.85 -4.22 -13.97
C ARG A 4 -0.08 -3.97 -12.79
N ALA A 5 0.46 -3.37 -11.73
CA ALA A 5 -0.34 -2.82 -10.65
C ALA A 5 -1.44 -1.99 -11.32
N ASP A 6 -2.70 -2.37 -11.11
CA ASP A 6 -3.83 -1.70 -11.76
C ASP A 6 -3.82 -0.23 -11.32
N SER A 7 -3.32 0.64 -12.21
CA SER A 7 -3.23 2.09 -11.98
C SER A 7 -4.57 2.74 -11.64
N GLY A 8 -5.69 2.06 -11.94
CA GLY A 8 -7.04 2.50 -11.60
C GLY A 8 -7.52 2.08 -10.21
N ILE A 9 -6.80 1.24 -9.47
CA ILE A 9 -7.28 0.74 -8.18
C ILE A 9 -7.50 1.87 -7.17
N GLU A 10 -6.62 2.87 -7.18
CA GLU A 10 -6.74 3.99 -6.25
C GLU A 10 -7.92 4.91 -6.60
N ILE A 11 -8.19 5.09 -7.89
CA ILE A 11 -9.37 5.82 -8.36
C ILE A 11 -10.64 5.10 -7.90
N ARG A 12 -10.65 3.76 -7.93
CA ARG A 12 -11.79 2.98 -7.43
C ARG A 12 -11.94 3.07 -5.91
N ARG A 13 -10.83 3.10 -5.16
CA ARG A 13 -10.79 3.26 -3.69
C ARG A 13 -11.40 4.61 -3.25
N ILE A 14 -10.79 5.72 -3.63
CA ILE A 14 -11.45 6.83 -4.32
C ILE A 14 -12.97 6.96 -4.21
N LEU A 15 -13.59 6.51 -5.30
CA LEU A 15 -15.02 6.53 -5.57
C LEU A 15 -15.83 5.75 -4.53
N LEU A 16 -15.34 4.58 -4.10
CA LEU A 16 -16.06 3.74 -3.13
C LEU A 16 -16.11 4.40 -1.75
N LEU A 17 -15.00 4.98 -1.29
CA LEU A 17 -14.97 5.79 -0.06
C LEU A 17 -15.89 7.01 -0.18
N THR A 18 -15.84 7.73 -1.30
CA THR A 18 -16.72 8.89 -1.54
C THR A 18 -18.19 8.50 -1.43
N ARG A 19 -18.54 7.31 -1.95
CA ARG A 19 -19.92 6.79 -1.89
C ARG A 19 -20.34 6.41 -0.47
N LEU A 20 -19.45 5.79 0.29
CA LEU A 20 -19.67 5.47 1.71
C LEU A 20 -19.78 6.73 2.58
N GLN A 21 -18.98 7.76 2.29
CA GLN A 21 -19.05 9.05 3.00
C GLN A 21 -20.43 9.72 2.85
N LYS A 22 -21.01 9.66 1.65
CA LYS A 22 -22.35 10.17 1.35
C LYS A 22 -23.48 9.32 1.96
N THR A 23 -23.18 8.15 2.52
CA THR A 23 -24.18 7.22 3.07
C THR A 23 -23.86 6.86 4.52
N PRO A 24 -24.25 7.70 5.52
CA PRO A 24 -23.88 7.52 6.92
C PRO A 24 -24.34 6.18 7.52
N LYS A 25 -25.43 5.62 7.02
CA LYS A 25 -25.98 4.32 7.45
C LYS A 25 -25.21 3.11 6.89
N GLY A 26 -24.19 3.33 6.07
CA GLY A 26 -23.43 2.29 5.38
C GLY A 26 -24.18 1.66 4.20
N LEU A 27 -23.45 0.84 3.45
CA LEU A 27 -23.94 0.15 2.25
C LEU A 27 -23.71 -1.36 2.34
N THR A 28 -24.58 -2.15 1.72
CA THR A 28 -24.36 -3.59 1.53
C THR A 28 -23.53 -3.84 0.27
N MET A 29 -22.97 -5.05 0.13
CA MET A 29 -22.22 -5.43 -1.08
C MET A 29 -23.08 -5.27 -2.34
N ASN A 30 -24.35 -5.72 -2.30
CA ASN A 30 -25.28 -5.57 -3.42
C ASN A 30 -25.52 -4.10 -3.81
N GLN A 31 -25.58 -3.20 -2.82
CA GLN A 31 -25.73 -1.77 -3.08
C GLN A 31 -24.45 -1.18 -3.68
N LEU A 32 -23.27 -1.56 -3.16
CA LEU A 32 -21.98 -1.15 -3.70
C LEU A 32 -21.80 -1.60 -5.15
N VAL A 33 -22.11 -2.87 -5.46
CA VAL A 33 -21.99 -3.37 -6.84
C VAL A 33 -22.93 -2.65 -7.79
N ARG A 34 -24.18 -2.41 -7.38
CA ARG A 34 -25.15 -1.64 -8.16
C ARG A 34 -24.69 -0.20 -8.41
N ASP A 35 -24.09 0.43 -7.40
CA ASP A 35 -23.60 1.79 -7.54
C ASP A 35 -22.36 1.84 -8.44
N CYS A 36 -21.45 0.87 -8.31
CA CYS A 36 -20.25 0.75 -9.14
C CYS A 36 -20.56 0.40 -10.60
N SER A 37 -21.65 -0.34 -10.87
CA SER A 37 -22.07 -0.66 -12.24
C SER A 37 -22.47 0.57 -13.06
N ARG A 38 -22.75 1.69 -12.39
CA ARG A 38 -23.13 2.97 -13.01
C ARG A 38 -21.93 3.90 -13.25
N VAL A 39 -20.74 3.46 -12.86
CA VAL A 39 -19.51 4.23 -13.02
C VAL A 39 -18.77 3.71 -14.25
N ASP A 40 -18.69 4.55 -15.28
CA ASP A 40 -17.93 4.23 -16.48
C ASP A 40 -16.45 3.98 -16.15
N GLY A 41 -15.88 2.93 -16.75
CA GLY A 41 -14.50 2.53 -16.49
C GLY A 41 -14.27 1.80 -15.15
N TRP A 42 -15.32 1.46 -14.40
CA TRP A 42 -15.16 0.67 -13.17
C TRP A 42 -14.63 -0.74 -13.44
N ASN A 43 -15.01 -1.36 -14.55
CA ASN A 43 -14.64 -2.73 -14.86
C ASN A 43 -13.11 -2.91 -14.90
N ILE A 44 -12.65 -3.98 -14.25
CA ILE A 44 -11.27 -4.41 -14.25
C ILE A 44 -11.17 -5.51 -15.31
N LEU A 45 -10.21 -5.40 -16.24
CA LEU A 45 -10.04 -6.38 -17.30
C LEU A 45 -9.84 -7.79 -16.71
N GLY A 46 -10.55 -8.78 -17.26
CA GLY A 46 -10.49 -10.16 -16.78
C GLY A 46 -11.18 -10.42 -15.44
N THR A 47 -11.83 -9.41 -14.84
CA THR A 47 -12.48 -9.53 -13.53
C THR A 47 -13.95 -9.11 -13.64
N GLY A 48 -14.86 -9.94 -13.15
CA GLY A 48 -16.28 -9.59 -13.09
C GLY A 48 -16.52 -8.40 -12.15
N LEU A 49 -17.57 -7.59 -12.42
CA LEU A 49 -17.88 -6.38 -11.65
C LEU A 49 -17.93 -6.65 -10.13
N TRP A 50 -18.62 -7.72 -9.73
CA TRP A 50 -18.75 -8.11 -8.32
C TRP A 50 -17.39 -8.36 -7.68
N GLU A 51 -16.53 -9.08 -8.39
CA GLU A 51 -15.19 -9.42 -7.94
C GLU A 51 -14.29 -8.18 -7.88
N GLY A 52 -14.38 -7.29 -8.86
CA GLY A 52 -13.64 -6.04 -8.86
C GLY A 52 -14.01 -5.14 -7.68
N VAL A 53 -15.31 -5.03 -7.37
CA VAL A 53 -15.77 -4.31 -6.16
C VAL A 53 -15.24 -4.99 -4.90
N ARG A 54 -15.25 -6.33 -4.84
CA ARG A 54 -14.75 -7.09 -3.69
C ARG A 54 -13.28 -6.82 -3.43
N ILE A 55 -12.45 -6.85 -4.46
CA ILE A 55 -11.01 -6.61 -4.38
C ILE A 55 -10.72 -5.20 -3.84
N VAL A 56 -11.37 -4.18 -4.42
CA VAL A 56 -11.21 -2.78 -4.00
C VAL A 56 -11.68 -2.60 -2.56
N LEU A 57 -12.84 -3.15 -2.21
CA LEU A 57 -13.40 -3.05 -0.87
C LEU A 57 -12.51 -3.75 0.17
N GLN A 58 -11.98 -4.93 -0.15
CA GLN A 58 -11.06 -5.64 0.74
C GLN A 58 -9.78 -4.85 0.97
N SER A 59 -9.25 -4.21 -0.07
CA SER A 59 -8.10 -3.32 0.05
C SER A 59 -8.37 -2.15 1.02
N LEU A 60 -9.56 -1.53 0.96
CA LEU A 60 -9.96 -0.49 1.90
C LEU A 60 -10.13 -0.99 3.34
N ILE A 61 -10.63 -2.21 3.50
CA ILE A 61 -10.78 -2.86 4.82
C ILE A 61 -9.42 -3.15 5.43
N ASN A 62 -8.49 -3.72 4.65
CA ASN A 62 -7.14 -4.03 5.09
C ASN A 62 -6.40 -2.78 5.60
N ASP A 63 -6.62 -1.64 4.94
CA ASP A 63 -6.02 -0.37 5.35
C ASP A 63 -6.79 0.34 6.49
N GLY A 64 -7.89 -0.24 6.97
CA GLY A 64 -8.73 0.33 8.03
C GLY A 64 -9.53 1.55 7.61
N LEU A 65 -9.72 1.78 6.31
CA LEU A 65 -10.50 2.90 5.76
C LEU A 65 -12.01 2.60 5.76
N VAL A 66 -12.37 1.33 5.75
CA VAL A 66 -13.75 0.83 5.81
C VAL A 66 -13.87 -0.20 6.93
N ALA A 67 -14.92 -0.09 7.74
CA ALA A 67 -15.29 -1.07 8.74
C ALA A 67 -16.38 -2.01 8.22
N VAL A 68 -16.26 -3.30 8.55
CA VAL A 68 -17.26 -4.33 8.26
C VAL A 68 -18.14 -4.55 9.49
N LYS A 69 -19.44 -4.27 9.35
CA LYS A 69 -20.48 -4.66 10.31
C LYS A 69 -21.55 -5.45 9.55
N THR A 70 -22.83 -5.22 9.86
CA THR A 70 -23.95 -5.62 8.99
C THR A 70 -23.93 -4.90 7.63
N LYS A 71 -23.23 -3.76 7.56
CA LYS A 71 -22.99 -2.96 6.36
C LYS A 71 -21.54 -2.47 6.38
N PHE A 72 -21.06 -2.01 5.22
CA PHE A 72 -19.78 -1.32 5.09
C PHE A 72 -19.95 0.14 5.47
N LEU A 73 -19.09 0.63 6.37
CA LEU A 73 -19.09 2.02 6.80
C LEU A 73 -17.69 2.62 6.65
N ILE A 74 -17.63 3.90 6.25
CA ILE A 74 -16.37 4.65 6.26
C ILE A 74 -15.92 4.88 7.71
N THR A 75 -14.64 4.68 7.98
CA THR A 75 -14.04 4.97 9.29
C THR A 75 -13.63 6.44 9.40
N MET A 76 -13.20 6.89 10.58
CA MET A 76 -12.56 8.21 10.73
C MET A 76 -11.34 8.33 9.81
N LYS A 77 -10.47 7.31 9.84
CA LYS A 77 -9.29 7.19 8.97
C LYS A 77 -9.66 7.25 7.47
N GLY A 78 -10.77 6.62 7.07
CA GLY A 78 -11.28 6.70 5.70
C GLY A 78 -11.72 8.10 5.29
N ARG A 79 -12.28 8.90 6.22
CA ARG A 79 -12.63 10.31 5.97
C ARG A 79 -11.38 11.17 5.84
N ASP A 80 -10.40 10.97 6.72
CA ASP A 80 -9.12 11.67 6.66
C ASP A 80 -8.35 11.33 5.38
N TYR A 81 -8.43 10.07 4.95
CA TYR A 81 -7.90 9.62 3.68
C TYR A 81 -8.55 10.33 2.48
N LEU A 82 -9.87 10.49 2.48
CA LEU A 82 -10.57 11.23 1.42
C LEU A 82 -10.23 12.71 1.40
N ALA A 83 -9.97 13.31 2.56
CA ALA A 83 -9.62 14.72 2.68
C ALA A 83 -8.23 15.01 2.07
N ASP A 84 -7.29 14.08 2.23
CA ASP A 84 -5.97 14.16 1.61
C ASP A 84 -5.45 12.76 1.26
N PRO A 85 -5.78 12.22 0.06
CA PRO A 85 -5.31 10.90 -0.35
C PRO A 85 -3.80 10.85 -0.59
N LEU A 86 -3.16 11.99 -0.85
CA LEU A 86 -1.73 12.08 -1.17
C LEU A 86 -0.87 12.02 0.10
N LYS A 87 -1.37 12.52 1.22
CA LYS A 87 -0.74 12.38 2.55
C LYS A 87 -0.41 10.93 2.90
N TRP A 88 -1.22 9.98 2.44
CA TRP A 88 -1.04 8.55 2.72
C TRP A 88 -0.21 7.81 1.66
N ARG A 89 0.04 8.44 0.50
CA ARG A 89 0.96 7.90 -0.52
C ARG A 89 2.44 8.09 -0.15
N LEU A 90 2.75 9.04 0.73
CA LEU A 90 4.14 9.37 1.12
C LEU A 90 4.83 8.32 2.01
N ASN A 91 4.11 7.30 2.48
CA ASN A 91 4.67 6.22 3.32
C ASN A 91 4.74 4.86 2.62
N VAL A 92 4.48 4.79 1.32
CA VAL A 92 4.80 3.59 0.56
C VAL A 92 6.28 3.71 0.18
N GLU A 93 7.20 3.38 1.11
CA GLU A 93 8.51 2.89 0.64
C GLU A 93 8.16 1.74 -0.30
N THR A 94 8.31 1.97 -1.59
CA THR A 94 8.01 0.94 -2.59
C THR A 94 8.82 -0.30 -2.26
N THR A 95 8.34 -1.51 -2.53
CA THR A 95 9.15 -2.73 -2.32
C THR A 95 10.53 -2.60 -2.98
N GLN A 96 10.61 -1.86 -4.09
CA GLN A 96 11.86 -1.47 -4.75
C GLN A 96 12.73 -0.48 -3.95
N GLU A 97 12.16 0.47 -3.22
CA GLU A 97 12.92 1.34 -2.28
C GLU A 97 13.40 0.56 -1.06
N VAL A 98 12.58 -0.33 -0.51
CA VAL A 98 12.98 -1.21 0.60
C VAL A 98 14.11 -2.13 0.14
N GLU A 99 13.98 -2.79 -1.02
CA GLU A 99 15.02 -3.63 -1.62
C GLU A 99 16.29 -2.83 -1.91
N ARG A 100 16.17 -1.62 -2.45
CA ARG A 100 17.31 -0.73 -2.72
C ARG A 100 18.02 -0.34 -1.42
N LYS A 101 17.27 -0.02 -0.37
CA LYS A 101 17.80 0.32 0.96
C LYS A 101 18.51 -0.88 1.60
N LEU A 102 17.89 -2.06 1.54
CA LEU A 102 18.49 -3.31 2.02
C LEU A 102 19.76 -3.69 1.22
N PHE A 103 19.74 -3.50 -0.09
CA PHE A 103 20.91 -3.70 -0.95
C PHE A 103 22.07 -2.80 -0.53
N TRP A 104 21.87 -1.49 -0.42
CA TRP A 104 22.92 -0.57 -0.01
C TRP A 104 23.42 -0.83 1.42
N ASN A 105 22.55 -1.18 2.36
CA ASN A 105 22.96 -1.57 3.71
C ASN A 105 23.88 -2.80 3.71
N SER A 106 23.55 -3.81 2.90
CA SER A 106 24.39 -5.00 2.72
C SER A 106 25.78 -4.64 2.15
N ILE A 107 25.82 -3.75 1.15
CA ILE A 107 27.07 -3.25 0.58
C ILE A 107 27.92 -2.54 1.66
N TYR A 108 27.34 -1.59 2.41
CA TYR A 108 28.07 -0.87 3.45
C TYR A 108 28.60 -1.80 4.54
N GLU A 109 27.83 -2.79 4.98
CA GLU A 109 28.32 -3.78 5.95
C GLU A 109 29.53 -4.58 5.45
N ILE A 110 29.53 -4.99 4.18
CA ILE A 110 30.63 -5.74 3.59
C ILE A 110 31.89 -4.87 3.52
N PHE A 111 31.74 -3.62 3.07
CA PHE A 111 32.85 -2.66 3.00
C PHE A 111 33.41 -2.34 4.39
N ASP A 112 32.56 -2.11 5.39
CA ASP A 112 33.00 -1.86 6.77
C ASP A 112 33.73 -3.05 7.38
N LYS A 113 33.26 -4.29 7.14
CA LYS A 113 33.95 -5.51 7.59
C LYS A 113 35.31 -5.66 6.90
N ALA A 114 35.39 -5.36 5.59
CA ALA A 114 36.65 -5.40 4.85
C ALA A 114 37.65 -4.33 5.34
N LEU A 115 37.16 -3.11 5.56
CA LEU A 115 37.96 -1.99 6.06
C LEU A 115 38.46 -2.26 7.49
N THR A 116 37.61 -2.81 8.35
CA THR A 116 37.96 -3.20 9.72
C THR A 116 39.06 -4.28 9.71
N ARG A 117 38.94 -5.29 8.84
CA ARG A 117 39.97 -6.34 8.68
C ARG A 117 41.30 -5.77 8.16
N LEU A 118 41.25 -4.83 7.21
CA LEU A 118 42.44 -4.15 6.69
C LEU A 118 43.12 -3.32 7.79
N ARG A 119 42.35 -2.57 8.58
CA ARG A 119 42.84 -1.79 9.72
C ARG A 119 43.44 -2.67 10.81
N ALA A 120 42.81 -3.81 11.10
CA ALA A 120 43.33 -4.79 12.06
C ALA A 120 44.65 -5.43 11.58
N ARG A 121 44.82 -5.63 10.28
CA ARG A 121 46.07 -6.15 9.68
C ARG A 121 47.19 -5.12 9.55
N SER A 122 46.85 -3.83 9.51
CA SER A 122 47.81 -2.74 9.36
C SER A 122 48.25 -2.13 10.69
N GLN A 123 47.71 -2.60 11.82
CA GLN A 123 48.28 -2.38 13.15
C GLN A 123 49.58 -3.21 13.28
N PRO A 124 50.77 -2.60 13.33
CA PRO A 124 51.99 -3.32 13.64
C PRO A 124 51.90 -3.76 15.10
N SER A 125 52.13 -5.05 15.36
CA SER A 125 52.37 -5.54 16.72
C SER A 125 53.62 -4.85 17.27
N SER A 126 53.44 -3.73 17.95
CA SER A 126 54.44 -3.13 18.82
C SER A 126 54.55 -4.01 20.07
N ARG A 127 55.15 -5.19 19.89
CA ARG A 127 55.67 -5.96 21.02
C ARG A 127 57.10 -5.50 21.24
N LYS A 128 57.23 -4.61 22.23
CA LYS A 128 58.48 -4.40 22.97
C LYS A 128 58.91 -5.73 23.59
N GLU A 129 60.12 -6.15 23.28
CA GLU A 129 61.10 -6.74 24.20
C GLU A 129 62.49 -6.61 23.57
#